data_AF-A0AA88XGP4-F1
#
_entry.id   AF-A0AA88XGP4-F1
#
_cell.length_a   1.000
_cell.length_b   1.000
_cell.length_c   1.000
_cell.angle_alpha   90.00
_cell.angle_beta   90.00
_cell.angle_gamma   90.00
#
_symmetry.space_group_name_H-M   'P 1'
#
loop_
_entity.id
_entity.type
_entity.pdbx_description
1 polymer ?
#
loop_
_entity_poly.entity_id
_entity_poly.type
_entity_poly.pdbx_seq_one_letter_code
_entity_poly.pdbx_strand_id
1 'polypeptide(L)'
;MPTPPLKAVTLTHVRYTRGDKLGHFLAWISLVPVFISLGGFVSHFLFRRELQAMFFALGLILSQFVNELIKTSVQQARPETCALLESCDSHGWPSSHSQYMFFFAVYFTLLTYYKIGILCRKQILAVALLVWPLALLTMYSRVYLGYHTVAQVFAGAALGVFLGGLWFWVVNSGLRGFFPMIEESAFGRIFYVKDTSHIPNVLKFEYENASVQCIDNLDGSCCGKSIAYSGRKLGYVCLRGSEVRVEALRRRLSEMMPTLDYWSRWMAKLWGGGRGCGVWQLLLLFLLEYIGVEEDRKAFEGVNSF
;
A
#
# COMPACT_ATOMS: atom_id res chain seq x y z
N MET A 1 -10.00 -25.48 35.33
CA MET A 1 -8.87 -24.59 35.68
C MET A 1 -9.33 -23.14 35.52
N PRO A 2 -8.88 -22.19 36.36
CA PRO A 2 -9.20 -20.78 36.15
C PRO A 2 -8.61 -20.30 34.83
N THR A 3 -9.44 -19.70 33.99
CA THR A 3 -9.02 -19.12 32.71
C THR A 3 -8.10 -17.93 32.97
N PRO A 4 -6.93 -17.85 32.32
CA PRO A 4 -6.02 -16.73 32.54
C PRO A 4 -6.67 -15.42 32.09
N PRO A 5 -6.48 -14.30 32.83
CA PRO A 5 -7.11 -13.03 32.50
C PRO A 5 -6.64 -12.54 31.12
N LEU A 6 -7.57 -12.06 30.30
CA LEU A 6 -7.29 -11.52 28.96
C LEU A 6 -7.14 -9.99 28.99
N LYS A 7 -6.36 -9.45 28.06
CA LYS A 7 -6.27 -8.01 27.77
C LYS A 7 -6.55 -7.79 26.28
N ALA A 8 -7.26 -6.70 25.96
CA ALA A 8 -7.55 -6.34 24.57
C ALA A 8 -6.71 -5.16 24.09
N VAL A 9 -6.34 -5.16 22.82
CA VAL A 9 -5.95 -3.93 22.13
C VAL A 9 -7.23 -3.12 21.89
N THR A 10 -7.35 -1.97 22.55
CA THR A 10 -8.60 -1.18 22.61
C THR A 10 -9.09 -0.69 21.25
N LEU A 11 -8.20 -0.54 20.27
CA LEU A 11 -8.54 -0.05 18.94
C LEU A 11 -9.44 -1.01 18.14
N THR A 12 -9.29 -2.32 18.33
CA THR A 12 -9.93 -3.35 17.49
C THR A 12 -10.40 -4.57 18.26
N HIS A 13 -10.35 -4.50 19.60
CA HIS A 13 -10.78 -5.56 20.52
C HIS A 13 -10.06 -6.91 20.30
N VAL A 14 -8.81 -6.91 19.82
CA VAL A 14 -8.00 -8.13 19.75
C VAL A 14 -7.51 -8.51 21.13
N ARG A 15 -8.04 -9.61 21.65
CA ARG A 15 -7.71 -10.19 22.97
C ARG A 15 -6.47 -11.07 22.91
N TYR A 16 -5.66 -10.99 23.95
CA TYR A 16 -4.48 -11.81 24.21
C TYR A 16 -4.33 -12.07 25.72
N THR A 17 -3.56 -13.09 26.10
CA THR A 17 -3.35 -13.46 27.50
C THR A 17 -2.58 -12.37 28.26
N ARG A 18 -3.09 -11.94 29.42
CA ARG A 18 -2.43 -10.90 30.24
C ARG A 18 -1.07 -11.41 30.73
N GLY A 19 -0.03 -10.62 30.49
CA GLY A 19 1.36 -10.97 30.81
C GLY A 19 2.13 -11.61 29.66
N ASP A 20 1.44 -12.03 28.58
CA ASP A 20 2.09 -12.56 27.38
C ASP A 20 2.61 -11.43 26.48
N LYS A 21 3.93 -11.22 26.50
CA LYS A 21 4.60 -10.20 25.68
C LYS A 21 4.56 -10.55 24.19
N LEU A 22 4.66 -11.84 23.85
CA LEU A 22 4.62 -12.30 22.46
C LEU A 22 3.20 -12.16 21.91
N GLY A 23 2.19 -12.59 22.67
CA GLY A 23 0.78 -12.38 22.33
C GLY A 23 0.42 -10.90 22.17
N HIS A 24 0.93 -10.01 23.02
CA HIS A 24 0.73 -8.56 22.84
C HIS A 24 1.33 -8.05 21.52
N PHE A 25 2.56 -8.46 21.19
CA PHE A 25 3.19 -8.11 19.91
C PHE A 25 2.39 -8.66 18.72
N LEU A 26 2.01 -9.94 18.77
CA LEU A 26 1.24 -10.60 17.71
C LEU A 26 -0.17 -10.02 17.56
N ALA A 27 -0.78 -9.52 18.64
CA ALA A 27 -2.05 -8.80 18.56
C ALA A 27 -1.92 -7.54 17.70
N TRP A 28 -0.82 -6.79 17.82
CA TRP A 28 -0.53 -5.66 16.94
C TRP A 28 -0.26 -6.09 15.50
N ILE A 29 0.50 -7.17 15.30
CA ILE A 29 0.72 -7.71 13.94
C ILE A 29 -0.60 -8.08 13.26
N SER A 30 -1.58 -8.60 14.02
CA SER A 30 -2.89 -8.93 13.46
C SER A 30 -3.66 -7.71 12.91
N LEU A 31 -3.26 -6.48 13.24
CA LEU A 31 -3.86 -5.24 12.74
C LEU A 31 -3.20 -4.69 11.47
N VAL A 32 -2.10 -5.31 11.00
CA VAL A 32 -1.42 -4.93 9.76
C VAL A 32 -2.39 -4.83 8.57
N PRO A 33 -3.32 -5.78 8.32
CA PRO A 33 -4.32 -5.64 7.25
C PRO A 33 -5.14 -4.35 7.32
N VAL A 34 -5.54 -3.94 8.53
CA VAL A 34 -6.33 -2.72 8.76
C VAL A 34 -5.48 -1.49 8.48
N PHE A 35 -4.22 -1.46 8.93
CA PHE A 35 -3.31 -0.35 8.64
C PHE A 35 -2.98 -0.23 7.15
N ILE A 36 -2.78 -1.34 6.45
CA ILE A 36 -2.58 -1.33 4.99
C ILE A 36 -3.84 -0.79 4.30
N SER A 37 -5.02 -1.23 4.70
CA SER A 37 -6.30 -0.80 4.11
C SER A 37 -6.58 0.68 4.36
N LEU A 38 -6.72 1.08 5.63
CA LEU A 38 -7.15 2.42 6.03
C LEU A 38 -6.01 3.44 5.99
N GLY A 39 -4.80 3.03 6.37
CA GLY A 39 -3.63 3.92 6.34
C GLY A 39 -3.02 3.97 4.95
N GLY A 40 -2.70 2.82 4.36
CA GLY A 40 -2.01 2.74 3.07
C GLY A 40 -2.86 3.11 1.87
N PHE A 41 -3.91 2.36 1.58
CA PHE A 41 -4.68 2.60 0.36
C PHE A 41 -5.47 3.91 0.38
N VAL A 42 -6.04 4.31 1.52
CA VAL A 42 -6.74 5.60 1.62
C VAL A 42 -5.77 6.77 1.45
N SER A 43 -4.61 6.77 2.13
CA SER A 43 -3.63 7.84 1.93
C SER A 43 -3.12 7.87 0.50
N HIS A 44 -2.82 6.72 -0.09
CA HIS A 44 -2.41 6.63 -1.48
C HIS A 44 -3.49 7.16 -2.43
N PHE A 45 -4.76 6.84 -2.19
CA PHE A 45 -5.87 7.39 -2.96
C PHE A 45 -5.96 8.92 -2.80
N LEU A 46 -5.83 9.47 -1.59
CA LEU A 46 -5.94 10.91 -1.36
C LEU A 46 -4.77 11.72 -1.95
N PHE A 47 -3.56 11.19 -1.93
CA PHE A 47 -2.36 11.92 -2.38
C PHE A 47 -1.93 11.59 -3.80
N ARG A 48 -1.99 10.32 -4.21
CA ARG A 48 -1.47 9.85 -5.50
C ARG A 48 -2.56 9.65 -6.55
N ARG A 49 -3.74 9.16 -6.17
CA ARG A 49 -4.90 8.91 -7.07
C ARG A 49 -4.53 8.08 -8.31
N GLU A 50 -3.74 7.04 -8.11
CA GLU A 50 -3.22 6.17 -9.18
C GLU A 50 -4.18 5.01 -9.46
N LEU A 51 -4.57 4.83 -10.73
CA LEU A 51 -5.49 3.74 -11.13
C LEU A 51 -4.98 2.36 -10.74
N GLN A 52 -3.69 2.09 -10.92
CA GLN A 52 -3.09 0.80 -10.54
C GLN A 52 -3.30 0.45 -9.06
N ALA A 53 -3.13 1.43 -8.16
CA ALA A 53 -3.34 1.24 -6.73
C ALA A 53 -4.82 1.13 -6.37
N MET A 54 -5.70 1.87 -7.07
CA MET A 54 -7.15 1.77 -6.88
C MET A 54 -7.69 0.39 -7.26
N PHE A 55 -7.26 -0.16 -8.40
CA PHE A 55 -7.65 -1.52 -8.81
C PHE A 55 -7.03 -2.59 -7.90
N PHE A 56 -5.85 -2.36 -7.32
CA PHE A 56 -5.32 -3.23 -6.28
C PHE A 56 -6.22 -3.22 -5.03
N ALA A 57 -6.60 -2.04 -4.52
CA ALA A 57 -7.52 -1.90 -3.39
C ALA A 57 -8.88 -2.57 -3.68
N LEU A 58 -9.43 -2.39 -4.89
CA LEU A 58 -10.66 -3.03 -5.33
C LEU A 58 -10.54 -4.55 -5.28
N GLY A 59 -9.41 -5.11 -5.72
CA GLY A 59 -9.14 -6.55 -5.63
C GLY A 59 -9.18 -7.10 -4.21
N LEU A 60 -8.64 -6.35 -3.24
CA LEU A 60 -8.70 -6.72 -1.82
C LEU A 60 -10.13 -6.70 -1.28
N ILE A 61 -10.95 -5.71 -1.68
CA ILE A 61 -12.37 -5.63 -1.32
C ILE A 61 -13.14 -6.83 -1.90
N LEU A 62 -12.92 -7.15 -3.18
CA LEU A 62 -13.56 -8.30 -3.83
C LEU A 62 -13.11 -9.63 -3.20
N SER A 63 -11.83 -9.75 -2.87
CA SER A 63 -11.29 -10.90 -2.14
C SER A 63 -11.97 -11.07 -0.77
N GLN A 64 -12.16 -9.97 -0.02
CA GLN A 64 -12.88 -9.99 1.24
C GLN A 64 -14.35 -10.39 1.05
N PHE A 65 -15.01 -9.92 0.00
CA PHE A 65 -16.37 -10.35 -0.33
C PHE A 65 -16.44 -11.86 -0.60
N VAL A 66 -15.51 -12.42 -1.38
CA VAL A 66 -15.39 -13.87 -1.62
C VAL A 66 -15.16 -14.63 -0.31
N ASN A 67 -14.32 -14.12 0.60
CA ASN A 67 -14.09 -14.73 1.91
C ASN A 67 -15.39 -14.86 2.72
N GLU A 68 -16.18 -13.78 2.80
CA GLU A 68 -17.43 -13.77 3.56
C GLU A 68 -18.51 -14.64 2.91
N LEU A 69 -18.58 -14.70 1.58
CA LEU A 69 -19.44 -15.65 0.87
C LEU A 69 -19.10 -17.11 1.22
N ILE A 70 -17.82 -17.46 1.24
CA ILE A 70 -17.40 -18.83 1.58
C ILE A 70 -17.70 -19.14 3.05
N LYS A 71 -17.40 -18.21 3.96
CA LYS A 71 -17.69 -18.37 5.39
C LYS A 71 -19.17 -18.58 5.67
N THR A 72 -20.03 -17.79 5.05
CA THR A 72 -21.49 -17.89 5.21
C THR A 72 -22.05 -19.17 4.60
N SER A 73 -21.38 -19.73 3.58
CA SER A 73 -21.78 -20.99 2.92
C SER A 73 -21.31 -22.24 3.68
N VAL A 74 -20.05 -22.27 4.12
CA VAL A 74 -19.42 -23.47 4.74
C VAL A 74 -19.65 -23.52 6.25
N GLN A 75 -19.74 -22.35 6.88
CA GLN A 75 -20.05 -22.21 8.30
C GLN A 75 -19.16 -23.02 9.26
N GLN A 76 -17.89 -23.25 8.88
CA GLN A 76 -16.97 -24.01 9.74
C GLN A 76 -16.75 -23.25 11.07
N ALA A 77 -16.92 -23.96 12.19
CA ALA A 77 -16.67 -23.43 13.51
C ALA A 77 -15.21 -23.00 13.73
N ARG A 78 -15.01 -22.03 14.63
CA ARG A 78 -13.69 -21.63 15.14
C ARG A 78 -13.16 -22.65 16.16
N PRO A 79 -11.86 -22.58 16.53
CA PRO A 79 -11.34 -23.36 17.65
C PRO A 79 -12.08 -23.05 18.95
N GLU A 80 -12.08 -23.98 19.91
CA GLU A 80 -12.78 -23.84 21.21
C GLU A 80 -12.35 -22.60 22.02
N THR A 81 -11.13 -22.10 21.78
CA THR A 81 -10.63 -20.83 22.31
C THR A 81 -11.48 -19.62 21.91
N CYS A 82 -12.37 -19.74 20.92
CA CYS A 82 -13.25 -18.67 20.49
C CYS A 82 -14.16 -18.14 21.59
N ALA A 83 -14.54 -18.99 22.57
CA ALA A 83 -15.48 -18.61 23.63
C ALA A 83 -14.83 -17.60 24.58
N LEU A 84 -13.56 -17.82 24.90
CA LEU A 84 -12.74 -16.90 25.70
C LEU A 84 -12.46 -15.59 24.96
N LEU A 85 -12.31 -15.69 23.63
CA LEU A 85 -11.98 -14.56 22.77
C LEU A 85 -13.22 -13.78 22.28
N GLU A 86 -14.44 -14.18 22.66
CA GLU A 86 -15.71 -13.61 22.18
C GLU A 86 -15.76 -13.52 20.64
N SER A 87 -15.40 -14.62 19.98
CA SER A 87 -15.34 -14.68 18.52
C SER A 87 -16.14 -15.83 17.90
N CYS A 88 -16.83 -16.63 18.71
CA CYS A 88 -17.58 -17.81 18.25
C CYS A 88 -18.77 -17.46 17.35
N ASP A 89 -19.30 -16.23 17.40
CA ASP A 89 -20.43 -15.79 16.57
C ASP A 89 -20.07 -15.67 15.08
N SER A 90 -18.82 -15.96 14.71
CA SER A 90 -18.33 -15.87 13.33
C SER A 90 -17.64 -17.16 12.88
N HIS A 91 -17.77 -17.45 11.58
CA HIS A 91 -17.17 -18.64 10.98
C HIS A 91 -15.65 -18.52 10.80
N GLY A 92 -14.95 -19.63 11.01
CA GLY A 92 -13.48 -19.70 11.06
C GLY A 92 -12.80 -19.94 9.72
N TRP A 93 -13.51 -20.45 8.70
CA TRP A 93 -12.92 -20.88 7.43
C TRP A 93 -13.47 -20.15 6.21
N PRO A 94 -12.60 -19.65 5.31
CA PRO A 94 -11.15 -19.51 5.45
C PRO A 94 -10.77 -18.28 6.29
N SER A 95 -9.56 -18.25 6.84
CA SER A 95 -9.07 -17.09 7.62
C SER A 95 -8.93 -15.84 6.75
N SER A 96 -9.72 -14.79 7.05
CA SER A 96 -9.69 -13.52 6.30
C SER A 96 -8.35 -12.77 6.42
N HIS A 97 -7.72 -12.79 7.60
CA HIS A 97 -6.43 -12.12 7.80
C HIS A 97 -5.33 -12.78 6.96
N SER A 98 -5.32 -14.11 6.92
CA SER A 98 -4.34 -14.84 6.11
C SER A 98 -4.62 -14.64 4.62
N GLN A 99 -5.89 -14.69 4.20
CA GLN A 99 -6.26 -14.45 2.81
C GLN A 99 -5.86 -13.04 2.34
N TYR A 100 -6.18 -12.01 3.12
CA TYR A 100 -5.83 -10.63 2.81
C TYR A 100 -4.32 -10.47 2.62
N MET A 101 -3.52 -10.94 3.58
CA MET A 101 -2.07 -10.73 3.54
C MET A 101 -1.39 -11.49 2.41
N PHE A 102 -1.84 -12.70 2.09
CA PHE A 102 -1.27 -13.47 0.98
C PHE A 102 -1.73 -12.92 -0.37
N PHE A 103 -2.97 -12.42 -0.49
CA PHE A 103 -3.39 -11.66 -1.67
C PHE A 103 -2.49 -10.44 -1.86
N PHE A 104 -2.32 -9.64 -0.81
CA PHE A 104 -1.49 -8.43 -0.85
C PHE A 104 -0.05 -8.77 -1.24
N ALA A 105 0.55 -9.78 -0.60
CA ALA A 105 1.92 -10.21 -0.87
C ALA A 105 2.12 -10.65 -2.32
N VAL A 106 1.24 -11.51 -2.86
CA VAL A 106 1.33 -11.98 -4.24
C VAL A 106 1.11 -10.84 -5.23
N TYR A 107 0.03 -10.07 -5.07
CA TYR A 107 -0.29 -8.99 -6.00
C TYR A 107 0.82 -7.93 -6.01
N PHE A 108 1.31 -7.52 -4.83
CA PHE A 108 2.38 -6.54 -4.73
C PHE A 108 3.69 -7.07 -5.33
N THR A 109 4.05 -8.33 -5.07
CA THR A 109 5.24 -8.97 -5.67
C THR A 109 5.16 -8.96 -7.20
N LEU A 110 4.02 -9.37 -7.76
CA LEU A 110 3.80 -9.40 -9.21
C LEU A 110 3.83 -8.00 -9.82
N LEU A 111 3.23 -7.01 -9.15
CA LEU A 111 3.24 -5.62 -9.61
C LEU A 111 4.64 -5.01 -9.58
N THR A 112 5.42 -5.25 -8.52
CA THR A 112 6.83 -4.82 -8.43
C THR A 112 7.65 -5.44 -9.56
N TYR A 113 7.48 -6.75 -9.79
CA TYR A 113 8.15 -7.45 -10.89
C TYR A 113 7.76 -6.89 -12.25
N TYR A 114 6.47 -6.61 -12.47
CA TYR A 114 5.96 -6.10 -13.74
C TYR A 114 6.43 -4.68 -14.06
N LYS A 115 6.47 -3.79 -13.07
CA LYS A 115 6.88 -2.38 -13.29
C LYS A 115 8.38 -2.19 -13.42
N ILE A 116 9.17 -2.91 -12.62
CA ILE A 116 10.61 -2.65 -12.47
C ILE A 116 11.47 -3.71 -13.19
N GLY A 117 10.92 -4.89 -13.45
CA GLY A 117 11.65 -6.03 -14.00
C GLY A 117 12.66 -6.63 -13.02
N ILE A 118 13.40 -7.66 -13.45
CA ILE A 118 14.43 -8.38 -12.66
C ILE A 118 15.64 -7.49 -12.33
N LEU A 119 15.83 -6.38 -13.04
CA LEU A 119 17.07 -5.61 -13.06
C LEU A 119 17.33 -4.83 -11.76
N CYS A 120 16.31 -4.46 -10.98
CA CYS A 120 16.52 -3.84 -9.67
C CYS A 120 16.29 -4.85 -8.53
N ARG A 121 17.35 -5.61 -8.22
CA ARG A 121 17.37 -6.67 -7.20
C ARG A 121 16.94 -6.17 -5.81
N LYS A 122 17.16 -4.89 -5.48
CA LYS A 122 16.86 -4.28 -4.16
C LYS A 122 15.35 -4.22 -3.86
N GLN A 123 14.51 -3.86 -4.83
CA GLN A 123 13.05 -3.76 -4.70
C GLN A 123 12.40 -5.12 -4.48
N ILE A 124 12.79 -6.11 -5.28
CA ILE A 124 12.34 -7.49 -5.09
C ILE A 124 12.83 -8.04 -3.74
N LEU A 125 14.07 -7.73 -3.33
CA LEU A 125 14.59 -8.09 -2.01
C LEU A 125 13.79 -7.46 -0.87
N ALA A 126 13.40 -6.19 -0.96
CA ALA A 126 12.58 -5.57 0.08
C ALA A 126 11.18 -6.17 0.16
N VAL A 127 10.55 -6.49 -0.98
CA VAL A 127 9.30 -7.24 -0.98
C VAL A 127 9.47 -8.57 -0.26
N ALA A 128 10.54 -9.31 -0.57
CA ALA A 128 10.88 -10.57 0.07
C ALA A 128 11.18 -10.43 1.57
N LEU A 129 11.82 -9.33 2.00
CA LEU A 129 12.26 -9.13 3.39
C LEU A 129 11.25 -8.39 4.28
N LEU A 130 10.24 -7.73 3.70
CA LEU A 130 9.23 -6.98 4.46
C LEU A 130 7.84 -7.60 4.32
N VAL A 131 7.35 -7.75 3.09
CA VAL A 131 5.95 -8.10 2.84
C VAL A 131 5.67 -9.57 3.18
N TRP A 132 6.52 -10.48 2.72
CA TRP A 132 6.35 -11.91 2.98
C TRP A 132 6.50 -12.28 4.46
N PRO A 133 7.49 -11.78 5.22
CA PRO A 133 7.56 -11.98 6.66
C PRO A 133 6.34 -11.43 7.40
N LEU A 134 5.81 -10.26 7.01
CA LEU A 134 4.59 -9.73 7.61
C LEU A 134 3.36 -10.60 7.32
N ALA A 135 3.25 -11.16 6.12
CA ALA A 135 2.16 -12.09 5.77
C ALA A 135 2.24 -13.37 6.62
N LEU A 136 3.43 -13.96 6.73
CA LEU A 136 3.68 -15.15 7.55
C LEU A 136 3.45 -14.88 9.03
N LEU A 137 3.90 -13.74 9.55
CA LEU A 137 3.73 -13.36 10.96
C LEU A 137 2.25 -13.07 11.28
N THR A 138 1.51 -12.47 10.34
CA THR A 138 0.06 -12.28 10.47
C THR A 138 -0.65 -13.64 10.50
N MET A 139 -0.30 -14.56 9.60
CA MET A 139 -0.82 -15.93 9.60
C MET A 139 -0.54 -16.64 10.93
N TYR A 140 0.70 -16.61 11.40
CA TYR A 140 1.13 -17.18 12.66
C TYR A 140 0.37 -16.58 13.86
N SER A 141 0.19 -15.26 13.88
CA SER A 141 -0.55 -14.57 14.95
C SER A 141 -1.97 -15.14 15.15
N ARG A 142 -2.65 -15.54 14.07
CA ARG A 142 -4.03 -16.06 14.15
C ARG A 142 -4.11 -17.43 14.81
N VAL A 143 -3.09 -18.25 14.61
CA VAL A 143 -2.97 -19.57 15.26
C VAL A 143 -2.50 -19.40 16.70
N TYR A 144 -1.45 -18.61 16.92
CA TYR A 144 -0.87 -18.39 18.25
C TYR A 144 -1.87 -17.78 19.23
N LEU A 145 -2.63 -16.78 18.79
CA LEU A 145 -3.66 -16.13 19.61
C LEU A 145 -4.94 -16.95 19.74
N GLY A 146 -5.04 -18.12 19.09
CA GLY A 146 -6.19 -19.02 19.19
C GLY A 146 -7.44 -18.60 18.42
N TYR A 147 -7.35 -17.72 17.42
CA TYR A 147 -8.50 -17.31 16.64
C TYR A 147 -8.87 -18.28 15.51
N HIS A 148 -7.90 -19.05 15.02
CA HIS A 148 -8.06 -19.96 13.89
C HIS A 148 -7.21 -21.23 14.06
N THR A 149 -7.65 -22.33 13.44
CA THR A 149 -6.82 -23.53 13.30
C THR A 149 -5.75 -23.35 12.23
N VAL A 150 -4.74 -24.23 12.22
CA VAL A 150 -3.71 -24.28 11.17
C VAL A 150 -4.34 -24.47 9.79
N ALA A 151 -5.30 -25.40 9.65
CA ALA A 151 -5.99 -25.63 8.38
C ALA A 151 -6.75 -24.40 7.88
N GLN A 152 -7.40 -23.65 8.78
CA GLN A 152 -8.13 -22.42 8.42
C GLN A 152 -7.23 -21.31 7.90
N VAL A 153 -6.03 -21.15 8.48
CA VAL A 153 -5.08 -20.13 8.03
C VAL A 153 -4.43 -20.51 6.70
N PHE A 154 -4.06 -21.78 6.50
CA PHE A 154 -3.51 -22.24 5.23
C PHE A 154 -4.54 -22.18 4.09
N ALA A 155 -5.81 -22.49 4.35
CA ALA A 155 -6.88 -22.31 3.36
C ALA A 155 -7.04 -20.82 2.97
N GLY A 156 -6.98 -19.92 3.96
CA GLY A 156 -6.96 -18.48 3.71
C GLY A 156 -5.77 -18.07 2.85
N ALA A 157 -4.56 -18.51 3.20
CA ALA A 157 -3.34 -18.23 2.44
C ALA A 157 -3.45 -18.73 0.99
N ALA A 158 -3.87 -19.98 0.77
CA ALA A 158 -4.02 -20.56 -0.57
C ALA A 158 -5.03 -19.79 -1.42
N LEU A 159 -6.19 -19.45 -0.86
CA LEU A 159 -7.20 -18.65 -1.54
C LEU A 159 -6.68 -17.24 -1.84
N GLY A 160 -5.94 -16.63 -0.90
CA GLY A 160 -5.32 -15.32 -1.08
C GLY A 160 -4.31 -15.31 -2.22
N VAL A 161 -3.43 -16.31 -2.30
CA VAL A 161 -2.47 -16.50 -3.40
C VAL A 161 -3.19 -16.60 -4.73
N PHE A 162 -4.21 -17.47 -4.80
CA PHE A 162 -4.98 -17.69 -6.02
C PHE A 162 -5.68 -16.42 -6.49
N LEU A 163 -6.45 -15.77 -5.62
CA LEU A 163 -7.19 -14.55 -5.95
C LEU A 163 -6.24 -13.38 -6.28
N GLY A 164 -5.11 -13.26 -5.58
CA GLY A 164 -4.12 -12.22 -5.83
C GLY A 164 -3.50 -12.34 -7.21
N GLY A 165 -3.08 -13.56 -7.59
CA GLY A 165 -2.55 -13.84 -8.93
C GLY A 165 -3.60 -13.66 -10.02
N LEU A 166 -4.81 -14.19 -9.81
CA LEU A 166 -5.92 -14.07 -10.76
C LEU A 166 -6.30 -12.60 -10.99
N TRP A 167 -6.47 -11.83 -9.92
CA TRP A 167 -6.83 -10.41 -10.03
C TRP A 167 -5.72 -9.60 -10.69
N PHE A 168 -4.45 -9.88 -10.36
CA PHE A 168 -3.31 -9.26 -11.04
C PHE A 168 -3.36 -9.49 -12.56
N TRP A 169 -3.63 -10.74 -12.98
CA TRP A 169 -3.78 -11.09 -14.38
C TRP A 169 -4.96 -10.35 -15.03
N VAL A 170 -6.15 -10.36 -14.41
CA VAL A 170 -7.33 -9.65 -14.92
C VAL A 170 -7.05 -8.16 -15.11
N VAL A 171 -6.41 -7.51 -14.12
CA VAL A 171 -6.11 -6.08 -14.19
C VAL A 171 -5.09 -5.80 -15.29
N ASN A 172 -3.97 -6.51 -15.33
CA ASN A 172 -2.85 -6.15 -16.20
C ASN A 172 -2.97 -6.69 -17.63
N SER A 173 -3.73 -7.77 -17.85
CA SER A 173 -3.98 -8.32 -19.18
C SER A 173 -5.28 -7.81 -19.80
N GLY A 174 -6.30 -7.50 -19.00
CA GLY A 174 -7.62 -7.05 -19.49
C GLY A 174 -7.91 -5.59 -19.18
N LEU A 175 -7.99 -5.23 -17.90
CA LEU A 175 -8.56 -3.93 -17.49
C LEU A 175 -7.65 -2.74 -17.75
N ARG A 176 -6.33 -2.95 -17.80
CA ARG A 176 -5.33 -1.89 -18.04
C ARG A 176 -5.57 -1.18 -19.37
N GLY A 177 -6.07 -1.87 -20.39
CA GLY A 177 -6.42 -1.26 -21.68
C GLY A 177 -7.51 -0.18 -21.58
N PHE A 178 -8.34 -0.24 -20.53
CA PHE A 178 -9.40 0.72 -20.28
C PHE A 178 -8.97 1.88 -19.36
N PHE A 179 -7.74 1.88 -18.84
CA PHE A 179 -7.29 2.92 -17.91
C PHE A 179 -7.32 4.33 -18.51
N PRO A 180 -6.90 4.55 -19.78
CA PRO A 180 -7.04 5.86 -20.42
C PRO A 180 -8.50 6.34 -20.50
N MET A 181 -9.43 5.42 -20.78
CA MET A 181 -10.86 5.73 -20.82
C MET A 181 -11.40 6.15 -19.44
N ILE A 182 -10.91 5.52 -18.36
CA ILE A 182 -11.30 5.86 -16.98
C ILE A 182 -10.70 7.22 -16.59
N GLU A 183 -9.43 7.47 -16.91
CA GLU A 183 -8.74 8.75 -16.69
C GLU A 183 -9.46 9.91 -17.40
N GLU A 184 -9.89 9.71 -18.64
CA GLU A 184 -10.63 10.70 -19.44
C GLU A 184 -12.12 10.79 -19.10
N SER A 185 -12.63 9.94 -18.21
CA SER A 185 -14.04 9.97 -17.81
C SER A 185 -14.37 11.18 -16.92
N ALA A 186 -15.66 11.43 -16.69
CA ALA A 186 -16.09 12.43 -15.71
C ALA A 186 -15.52 12.14 -14.31
N PHE A 187 -15.47 10.87 -13.92
CA PHE A 187 -14.86 10.45 -12.67
C PHE A 187 -13.38 10.80 -12.61
N GLY A 188 -12.61 10.47 -13.66
CA GLY A 188 -11.19 10.76 -13.74
C GLY A 188 -10.89 12.26 -13.63
N ARG A 189 -11.69 13.09 -14.30
CA ARG A 189 -11.59 14.56 -14.23
C ARG A 189 -11.99 15.14 -12.87
N ILE A 190 -13.08 14.68 -12.27
CA ILE A 190 -13.57 15.18 -10.97
C ILE A 190 -12.58 14.85 -9.86
N PHE A 191 -12.08 13.61 -9.84
CA PHE A 191 -11.20 13.15 -8.79
C PHE A 191 -9.72 13.35 -9.10
N TYR A 192 -9.35 13.87 -10.27
CA TYR A 192 -7.96 14.02 -10.73
C TYR A 192 -7.17 12.71 -10.66
N VAL A 193 -7.80 11.62 -11.10
CA VAL A 193 -7.20 10.28 -11.16
C VAL A 193 -6.28 10.21 -12.36
N LYS A 194 -5.12 9.55 -12.18
CA LYS A 194 -4.09 9.43 -13.22
C LYS A 194 -3.73 7.99 -13.54
N ASP A 195 -3.37 7.74 -14.80
CA ASP A 195 -2.77 6.48 -15.24
C ASP A 195 -1.24 6.60 -15.39
N THR A 196 -0.48 6.05 -14.45
CA THR A 196 0.98 5.87 -14.61
C THR A 196 1.38 4.44 -14.91
N SER A 197 0.44 3.58 -15.33
CA SER A 197 0.73 2.17 -15.60
C SER A 197 1.77 1.96 -16.70
N HIS A 198 1.85 2.88 -17.66
CA HIS A 198 2.79 2.87 -18.78
C HIS A 198 4.18 3.40 -18.43
N ILE A 199 4.35 4.03 -17.26
CA ILE A 199 5.64 4.58 -16.83
C ILE A 199 6.34 3.54 -15.95
N PRO A 200 7.53 3.03 -16.35
CA PRO A 200 8.23 1.98 -15.59
C PRO A 200 8.75 2.48 -14.24
N ASN A 201 9.32 3.69 -14.19
CA ASN A 201 9.78 4.33 -12.96
C ASN A 201 9.12 5.71 -12.78
N VAL A 202 7.99 5.71 -12.06
CA VAL A 202 7.18 6.90 -11.82
C VAL A 202 7.93 7.95 -11.00
N LEU A 203 8.72 7.53 -10.01
CA LEU A 203 9.41 8.46 -9.12
C LEU A 203 10.59 9.14 -9.78
N LYS A 204 11.35 8.41 -10.62
CA LYS A 204 12.37 9.04 -11.48
C LYS A 204 11.74 10.05 -12.42
N PHE A 205 10.63 9.69 -13.07
CA PHE A 205 9.88 10.60 -13.93
C PHE A 205 9.38 11.85 -13.20
N GLU A 206 8.81 11.71 -12.00
CA GLU A 206 8.36 12.83 -11.18
C GLU A 206 9.54 13.71 -10.71
N TYR A 207 10.67 13.12 -10.31
CA TYR A 207 11.89 13.85 -9.92
C TYR A 207 12.46 14.65 -11.09
N GLU A 208 12.63 14.02 -12.25
CA GLU A 208 13.17 14.68 -13.45
C GLU A 208 12.28 15.86 -13.85
N ASN A 209 10.96 15.67 -13.90
CA ASN A 209 10.02 16.75 -14.25
C ASN A 209 9.96 17.88 -13.20
N ALA A 210 10.15 17.58 -11.92
CA ALA A 210 10.22 18.60 -10.87
C ALA A 210 11.56 19.36 -10.89
N SER A 211 12.67 18.67 -11.16
CA SER A 211 14.01 19.27 -11.20
C SER A 211 14.21 20.21 -12.40
N VAL A 212 13.65 19.86 -13.56
CA VAL A 212 13.68 20.72 -14.77
C VAL A 212 12.93 22.03 -14.53
N GLN A 213 11.83 22.00 -13.75
CA GLN A 213 11.11 23.24 -13.37
C GLN A 213 11.93 24.17 -12.46
N CYS A 214 12.89 23.66 -11.69
CA CYS A 214 13.69 24.46 -10.75
C CYS A 214 14.92 25.12 -11.39
N ILE A 215 15.49 24.53 -12.45
CA ILE A 215 16.66 25.08 -13.16
C ILE A 215 16.28 26.35 -13.95
N ASP A 216 15.01 26.52 -14.31
CA ASP A 216 14.49 27.65 -15.10
C ASP A 216 14.38 28.99 -14.33
N ASN A 217 14.81 29.07 -13.06
CA ASN A 217 14.74 30.29 -12.25
C ASN A 217 15.93 31.26 -12.39
N LEU A 218 16.92 30.98 -13.26
CA LEU A 218 18.10 31.85 -13.41
C LEU A 218 18.10 32.79 -14.63
N ASP A 219 17.21 32.62 -15.63
CA ASP A 219 17.28 33.42 -16.87
C ASP A 219 15.92 33.92 -17.44
N GLY A 220 14.83 33.87 -16.67
CA GLY A 220 13.56 34.53 -17.04
C GLY A 220 12.89 34.04 -18.34
N SER A 221 13.39 32.97 -18.96
CA SER A 221 12.81 32.36 -20.15
C SER A 221 12.35 30.94 -19.82
N CYS A 222 11.03 30.75 -19.72
CA CYS A 222 10.44 29.44 -19.47
C CYS A 222 10.43 28.65 -20.79
N CYS A 223 11.26 27.62 -20.91
CA CYS A 223 11.20 26.67 -22.02
C CYS A 223 11.16 25.25 -21.47
N GLY A 224 9.96 24.80 -21.10
CA GLY A 224 9.78 23.47 -20.54
C GLY A 224 10.19 22.36 -21.51
N LYS A 225 11.02 21.41 -21.05
CA LYS A 225 11.10 20.08 -21.66
C LYS A 225 9.97 19.22 -21.09
N SER A 226 8.82 19.20 -21.75
CA SER A 226 7.81 18.17 -21.50
C SER A 226 8.20 16.89 -22.25
N ILE A 227 8.71 15.87 -21.56
CA ILE A 227 8.86 14.54 -22.15
C ILE A 227 7.47 13.87 -22.16
N ALA A 228 6.74 14.03 -23.27
CA ALA A 228 5.49 13.33 -23.48
C ALA A 228 5.78 11.90 -23.99
N TYR A 229 5.50 10.88 -23.17
CA TYR A 229 5.46 9.48 -23.61
C TYR A 229 4.09 9.21 -24.24
N SER A 230 3.90 9.62 -25.50
CA SER A 230 2.74 9.21 -26.30
C SER A 230 3.21 8.38 -27.47
N GLY A 231 3.51 7.09 -27.24
CA GLY A 231 3.51 5.99 -28.21
C GLY A 231 4.22 6.10 -29.58
N ARG A 232 4.70 7.27 -30.01
CA ARG A 232 5.26 7.62 -31.31
C ARG A 232 5.88 9.03 -31.18
N LYS A 233 7.21 9.08 -31.00
CA LYS A 233 8.13 10.25 -30.95
C LYS A 233 8.20 11.06 -29.65
N LEU A 234 9.44 11.32 -29.20
CA LEU A 234 9.80 12.42 -28.30
C LEU A 234 9.48 13.76 -29.00
N GLY A 235 8.73 14.64 -28.35
CA GLY A 235 8.50 16.02 -28.81
C GLY A 235 8.76 17.01 -27.68
N TYR A 236 9.42 18.12 -28.01
CA TYR A 236 9.69 19.23 -27.08
C TYR A 236 8.58 20.28 -27.21
N VAL A 237 7.96 20.71 -26.10
CA VAL A 237 6.91 21.75 -26.10
C VAL A 237 7.31 22.89 -25.15
N CYS A 238 7.70 24.02 -25.73
CA CYS A 238 8.10 25.24 -25.03
C CYS A 238 6.83 26.09 -24.75
N LEU A 239 6.46 26.30 -23.47
CA LEU A 239 5.32 27.13 -23.07
C LEU A 239 5.81 28.49 -22.55
N ARG A 240 5.33 29.58 -23.15
CA ARG A 240 5.78 30.96 -22.86
C ARG A 240 4.74 31.74 -22.03
N GLY A 241 5.10 32.15 -20.81
CA GLY A 241 4.45 33.15 -19.92
C GLY A 241 3.11 32.75 -19.26
N SER A 242 2.71 33.18 -18.06
CA SER A 242 3.28 34.06 -17.02
C SER A 242 2.55 33.84 -15.67
N GLU A 243 3.28 34.01 -14.56
CA GLU A 243 2.90 34.43 -13.19
C GLU A 243 1.77 33.75 -12.36
N VAL A 244 0.83 32.98 -12.91
CA VAL A 244 -0.33 32.50 -12.11
C VAL A 244 -0.06 31.21 -11.30
N ARG A 245 1.03 30.48 -11.59
CA ARG A 245 1.20 29.09 -11.09
C ARG A 245 2.03 28.92 -9.81
N VAL A 246 2.92 29.86 -9.48
CA VAL A 246 3.79 29.74 -8.29
C VAL A 246 2.99 29.96 -7.00
N GLU A 247 2.04 30.89 -7.01
CA GLU A 247 1.14 31.15 -5.87
C GLU A 247 0.23 29.94 -5.58
N ALA A 248 -0.20 29.21 -6.61
CA ALA A 248 -1.03 28.01 -6.48
C ALA A 248 -0.27 26.81 -5.89
N LEU A 249 1.01 26.64 -6.25
CA LEU A 249 1.86 25.58 -5.71
C LEU A 249 2.25 25.88 -4.25
N ARG A 250 2.54 27.15 -3.94
CA ARG A 250 2.83 27.61 -2.57
C ARG A 250 1.61 27.49 -1.66
N ARG A 251 0.41 27.82 -2.16
CA ARG A 251 -0.86 27.57 -1.47
C ARG A 251 -1.11 26.09 -1.22
N ARG A 252 -0.91 25.22 -2.22
CA ARG A 252 -1.06 23.74 -2.05
C ARG A 252 -0.10 23.15 -1.00
N LEU A 253 1.15 23.60 -0.98
CA LEU A 253 2.13 23.18 0.04
C LEU A 253 1.76 23.69 1.44
N SER A 254 1.29 24.94 1.54
CA SER A 254 0.82 25.52 2.81
C SER A 254 -0.51 24.92 3.33
N GLU A 255 -1.36 24.40 2.43
CA GLU A 255 -2.61 23.70 2.78
C GLU A 255 -2.35 22.23 3.19
N MET A 256 -1.31 21.59 2.66
CA MET A 256 -0.92 20.22 3.02
C MET A 256 -0.24 20.11 4.39
N MET A 257 0.60 21.07 4.78
CA MET A 257 1.38 20.99 6.02
C MET A 257 0.53 20.90 7.32
N PRO A 258 -0.56 21.67 7.50
CA PRO A 258 -1.41 21.57 8.69
C PRO A 258 -2.14 20.24 8.81
N THR A 259 -2.46 19.58 7.68
CA THR A 259 -3.18 18.30 7.69
C THR A 259 -2.27 17.13 8.03
N LEU A 260 -1.03 17.09 7.52
CA LEU A 260 -0.03 16.08 7.92
C LEU A 260 0.32 16.17 9.41
N ASP A 261 0.39 17.39 9.93
CA ASP A 261 0.66 17.65 11.35
C ASP A 261 -0.58 17.37 12.23
N TYR A 262 -1.79 17.58 11.71
CA TYR A 262 -3.03 17.17 12.37
C TYR A 262 -3.16 15.63 12.43
N TRP A 263 -2.86 14.92 11.35
CA TRP A 263 -2.91 13.46 11.30
C TRP A 263 -1.79 12.82 12.14
N SER A 264 -0.59 13.39 12.16
CA SER A 264 0.49 12.92 13.05
C SER A 264 0.11 13.07 14.53
N ARG A 265 -0.52 14.20 14.90
CA ARG A 265 -1.01 14.47 16.26
C ARG A 265 -2.26 13.66 16.63
N TRP A 266 -3.16 13.40 15.67
CA TRP A 266 -4.35 12.57 15.86
C TRP A 266 -3.97 11.09 16.02
N MET A 267 -3.05 10.58 15.20
CA MET A 267 -2.46 9.24 15.34
C MET A 267 -1.66 9.11 16.64
N ALA A 268 -0.92 10.14 17.06
CA ALA A 268 -0.22 10.17 18.35
C ALA A 268 -1.19 10.18 19.55
N LYS A 269 -2.34 10.85 19.45
CA LYS A 269 -3.40 10.87 20.48
C LYS A 269 -4.13 9.53 20.60
N LEU A 270 -4.37 8.83 19.49
CA LEU A 270 -4.94 7.47 19.49
C LEU A 270 -4.02 6.44 20.15
N TRP A 271 -2.71 6.69 20.15
CA TRP A 271 -1.69 5.72 20.57
C TRP A 271 -1.16 5.91 22.00
N GLY A 272 -1.79 6.75 22.82
CA GLY A 272 -1.50 6.85 24.25
C GLY A 272 0.00 6.94 24.57
N GLY A 273 0.71 7.92 24.00
CA GLY A 273 2.06 8.30 24.43
C GLY A 273 3.05 7.13 24.57
N GLY A 274 3.21 6.31 23.52
CA GLY A 274 4.14 5.17 23.52
C GLY A 274 4.99 5.11 22.27
N ARG A 275 6.30 4.90 22.44
CA ARG A 275 7.41 4.84 21.45
C ARG A 275 7.27 3.83 20.28
N GLY A 276 6.08 3.30 20.00
CA GLY A 276 5.81 2.38 18.89
C GLY A 276 5.42 3.04 17.56
N CYS A 277 5.18 4.36 17.54
CA CYS A 277 4.70 5.11 16.37
C CYS A 277 5.73 5.16 15.22
N GLY A 278 7.02 5.18 15.54
CA GLY A 278 8.08 5.32 14.55
C GLY A 278 8.14 4.15 13.56
N VAL A 279 8.00 2.90 14.03
CA VAL A 279 8.26 1.72 13.19
C VAL A 279 7.20 1.54 12.10
N TRP A 280 5.93 1.86 12.37
CA TRP A 280 4.82 1.65 11.43
C TRP A 280 4.59 2.84 10.50
N GLN A 281 4.85 4.06 11.00
CA GLN A 281 4.90 5.23 10.15
C GLN A 281 6.12 5.17 9.24
N LEU A 282 7.26 4.66 9.73
CA LEU A 282 8.37 4.25 8.89
C LEU A 282 7.97 3.10 7.98
N LEU A 283 7.23 2.07 8.37
CA LEU A 283 6.88 0.98 7.45
C LEU A 283 5.95 1.43 6.31
N LEU A 284 5.04 2.35 6.61
CA LEU A 284 4.12 2.94 5.64
C LEU A 284 4.82 3.99 4.76
N LEU A 285 5.65 4.86 5.36
CA LEU A 285 6.51 5.78 4.62
C LEU A 285 7.50 4.97 3.78
N PHE A 286 8.18 3.97 4.31
CA PHE A 286 9.05 3.04 3.59
C PHE A 286 8.27 2.30 2.49
N LEU A 287 7.06 1.79 2.68
CA LEU A 287 6.29 1.22 1.56
C LEU A 287 5.91 2.26 0.48
N LEU A 288 5.72 3.53 0.85
CA LEU A 288 5.41 4.65 -0.06
C LEU A 288 6.66 5.33 -0.67
N GLU A 289 7.81 5.23 -0.02
CA GLU A 289 9.10 5.89 -0.27
C GLU A 289 10.08 4.92 -0.94
N TYR A 290 9.98 3.61 -0.68
CA TYR A 290 10.78 2.52 -1.29
C TYR A 290 10.37 2.21 -2.73
N ILE A 291 9.27 2.77 -3.21
CA ILE A 291 9.03 2.89 -4.65
C ILE A 291 10.12 3.79 -5.30
N GLY A 292 10.89 4.57 -4.51
CA GLY A 292 11.78 5.64 -4.97
C GLY A 292 13.20 5.70 -4.44
N VAL A 293 13.72 4.68 -3.74
CA VAL A 293 15.08 4.77 -3.17
C VAL A 293 16.15 4.13 -4.08
N GLU A 294 16.96 5.04 -4.64
CA GLU A 294 18.36 4.97 -5.08
C GLU A 294 18.84 3.97 -6.14
N GLU A 295 19.37 4.51 -7.27
CA GLU A 295 20.78 4.33 -7.66
C GLU A 295 21.20 5.37 -8.72
N ASP A 296 21.64 6.56 -8.31
CA ASP A 296 22.48 7.40 -9.20
C ASP A 296 23.61 8.10 -8.41
N ARG A 297 24.48 7.27 -7.83
CA ARG A 297 25.83 7.70 -7.41
C ARG A 297 26.90 7.41 -8.46
N LYS A 298 26.52 7.05 -9.70
CA LYS A 298 27.45 6.77 -10.79
C LYS A 298 27.31 7.68 -12.02
N ALA A 299 26.24 8.49 -12.11
CA ALA A 299 26.10 9.46 -13.19
C ALA A 299 26.91 10.76 -13.01
N PHE A 300 27.53 10.99 -11.84
CA PHE A 300 28.28 12.23 -11.55
C PHE A 300 29.81 12.12 -11.67
N GLU A 301 30.37 10.94 -11.98
CA GLU A 301 31.83 10.78 -12.18
C GLU A 301 32.24 10.77 -13.67
N GLY A 302 31.29 10.91 -14.60
CA GLY A 302 31.56 10.81 -16.05
C GLY A 302 31.54 12.13 -16.84
N VAL A 303 31.24 13.27 -16.21
CA VAL A 303 31.15 14.56 -16.91
C VAL A 303 32.21 15.52 -16.35
N ASN A 304 33.47 15.17 -16.59
CA ASN A 304 34.60 16.08 -16.55
C ASN A 304 35.67 15.56 -17.51
N SER A 305 35.43 15.74 -18.80
CA SER A 305 36.44 15.83 -19.86
C SER A 305 35.72 16.01 -21.20
N PHE A 306 35.55 17.27 -21.60
CA PHE A 306 35.86 17.85 -22.93
C PHE A 306 35.23 19.24 -23.03
#